data_AF-Q9HMW6-F1
#
_entry.id   AF-Q9HMW6-F1
#
_cell.length_a   1.000
_cell.length_b   1.000
_cell.length_c   1.000
_cell.angle_alpha   90.00
_cell.angle_beta   90.00
_cell.angle_gamma   90.00
#
_symmetry.space_group_name_H-M   'P 1'
#
loop_
_entity.id
_entity.type
_entity.pdbx_description
1 polymer ?
#
loop_
_entity_poly.entity_id
_entity_poly.type
_entity_poly.pdbx_seq_one_letter_code
_entity_poly.pdbx_strand_id
1 'polypeptide(L)'
;MLAGAATVVVFPASVAVPAVLMLSIGDPVSGLLSGSGTGLKQGWVLLATFGVCLGIASLLAVPLSAGVAGAVTATLADGTTPVVRGYVIDDNASIPLGSAAAMWLVAAV
;
A
#
# COMPACT_ATOMS: atom_id res chain seq x y z
N MET A 1 2.17 -9.12 9.39
CA MET A 1 1.20 -9.20 10.51
C MET A 1 1.47 -8.16 11.61
N LEU A 2 2.66 -8.10 12.22
CA LEU A 2 2.98 -7.10 13.26
C LEU A 2 2.82 -5.65 12.79
N ALA A 3 3.30 -5.32 11.59
CA ALA A 3 3.17 -3.96 11.05
C ALA A 3 1.72 -3.55 10.77
N GLY A 4 0.85 -4.49 10.37
CA GLY A 4 -0.60 -4.24 10.25
C GLY A 4 -1.22 -3.90 11.61
N ALA A 5 -0.88 -4.65 12.67
CA ALA A 5 -1.34 -4.34 14.03
C ALA A 5 -0.81 -2.97 14.50
N ALA A 6 0.47 -2.68 14.27
CA ALA A 6 1.06 -1.38 14.59
C ALA A 6 0.34 -0.24 13.84
N THR A 7 -0.01 -0.44 12.57
CA THR A 7 -0.74 0.54 11.76
C THR A 7 -2.09 0.88 12.39
N VAL A 8 -2.84 -0.13 12.85
CA VAL A 8 -4.14 0.06 13.52
C VAL A 8 -4.01 0.76 14.88
N VAL A 9 -2.90 0.56 15.58
CA VAL A 9 -2.64 1.22 16.87
C VAL A 9 -2.20 2.68 16.69
N VAL A 10 -1.41 2.98 15.66
CA VAL A 10 -0.77 4.29 15.46
C VAL A 10 -1.69 5.28 14.72
N PHE A 11 -2.52 4.79 13.78
CA PHE A 11 -3.32 5.64 12.90
C PHE A 11 -4.83 5.53 13.18
N PRO A 12 -5.62 6.57 12.88
CA PRO A 12 -7.07 6.48 12.98
C PRO A 12 -7.63 5.42 12.02
N ALA A 13 -8.75 4.80 12.41
CA ALA A 13 -9.38 3.73 11.65
C ALA A 13 -9.70 4.11 10.19
N SER A 14 -9.99 5.40 9.93
CA SER A 14 -10.28 5.94 8.60
C SER A 14 -9.13 5.76 7.59
N VAL A 15 -7.89 5.64 8.04
CA VAL A 15 -6.72 5.40 7.16
C VAL A 15 -6.05 4.06 7.43
N ALA A 16 -6.12 3.55 8.67
CA ALA A 16 -5.53 2.27 9.02
C ALA A 16 -6.24 1.08 8.35
N VAL A 17 -7.58 1.07 8.36
CA VAL A 17 -8.38 0.00 7.73
C VAL A 17 -8.10 -0.11 6.22
N PRO A 18 -8.20 0.97 5.41
CA PRO A 18 -7.88 0.89 4.00
C PRO A 18 -6.43 0.48 3.75
N ALA A 19 -5.46 0.97 4.54
CA ALA A 19 -4.05 0.60 4.36
C ALA A 19 -3.78 -0.90 4.61
N VAL A 20 -4.41 -1.48 5.64
CA VAL A 20 -4.30 -2.93 5.92
C VAL A 20 -5.00 -3.75 4.84
N LEU A 21 -6.10 -3.26 4.27
CA LEU A 21 -6.77 -3.92 3.14
C LEU A 21 -5.95 -3.82 1.84
N MET A 22 -5.27 -2.70 1.59
CA MET A 22 -4.34 -2.56 0.46
C MET A 22 -3.24 -3.63 0.54
N LEU A 23 -2.70 -3.90 1.73
CA LEU A 23 -1.80 -5.05 1.91
C LEU A 23 -2.55 -6.37 1.71
N SER A 24 -3.69 -6.57 2.38
CA SER A 24 -4.35 -7.88 2.43
C SER A 24 -4.96 -8.33 1.09
N ILE A 25 -5.22 -7.39 0.18
CA ILE A 25 -5.86 -7.65 -1.13
C ILE A 25 -4.93 -7.23 -2.27
N GLY A 26 -4.35 -6.03 -2.21
CA GLY A 26 -3.50 -5.50 -3.27
C GLY A 26 -2.24 -6.34 -3.50
N ASP A 27 -1.57 -6.75 -2.43
CA ASP A 27 -0.34 -7.56 -2.51
C ASP A 27 -0.61 -8.96 -3.13
N PRO A 28 -1.59 -9.77 -2.67
CA PRO A 28 -1.91 -11.02 -3.35
C PRO A 28 -2.31 -10.86 -4.82
N VAL A 29 -3.07 -9.82 -5.17
CA VAL A 29 -3.42 -9.54 -6.57
C VAL A 29 -2.16 -9.27 -7.39
N SER A 30 -1.26 -8.43 -6.88
CA SER A 30 0.02 -8.15 -7.53
C SER A 30 0.90 -9.39 -7.65
N GLY A 31 0.96 -10.23 -6.61
CA GLY A 31 1.71 -11.49 -6.59
C GLY A 31 1.20 -12.51 -7.61
N LEU A 32 -0.12 -12.56 -7.84
CA LEU A 32 -0.73 -13.42 -8.86
C LEU A 32 -0.47 -12.92 -10.30
N LEU A 33 -0.33 -11.61 -10.47
CA LEU A 33 -0.09 -10.99 -11.77
C LEU A 33 1.40 -10.89 -12.12
N SER A 34 2.27 -10.81 -11.11
CA SER A 34 3.72 -10.77 -11.26
C SER A 34 4.29 -12.17 -11.53
N GLY A 35 5.17 -12.27 -12.52
CA GLY A 35 6.00 -13.47 -12.70
C GLY A 35 7.04 -13.63 -11.58
N SER A 36 7.62 -14.84 -11.45
CA SER A 36 8.66 -15.17 -10.47
C SER A 36 10.01 -14.51 -10.81
N GLY A 37 10.09 -13.20 -10.67
CA GLY A 37 11.30 -12.40 -10.87
C GLY A 37 11.54 -11.45 -9.70
N THR A 38 12.80 -11.24 -9.34
CA THR A 38 13.22 -10.24 -8.35
C THR A 38 13.53 -8.93 -9.08
N GLY A 39 12.86 -7.83 -8.71
CA GLY A 39 13.09 -6.50 -9.28
C GLY A 39 11.80 -5.71 -9.48
N LEU A 40 11.85 -4.69 -10.33
CA LEU A 40 10.68 -3.88 -10.69
C LEU A 40 9.59 -4.75 -11.34
N LYS A 41 8.39 -4.74 -10.74
CA LYS A 41 7.22 -5.41 -11.33
C LYS A 41 6.84 -4.78 -12.67
N GLN A 42 6.21 -5.55 -13.55
CA GLN A 42 5.78 -5.07 -14.86
C GLN A 42 4.81 -3.88 -14.71
N GLY A 43 4.92 -2.87 -15.58
CA GLY A 43 4.12 -1.64 -15.45
C GLY A 43 2.60 -1.88 -15.43
N TRP A 44 2.11 -2.92 -16.11
CA TRP A 44 0.70 -3.29 -16.06
C TRP A 44 0.27 -3.90 -14.71
N VAL A 45 1.17 -4.59 -14.00
CA VAL A 45 0.95 -5.07 -12.62
C VAL A 45 0.87 -3.88 -11.69
N LEU A 46 1.77 -2.90 -11.82
CA LEU A 46 1.73 -1.66 -11.03
C LEU A 46 0.42 -0.89 -11.23
N LEU A 47 -0.06 -0.78 -12.48
CA LEU A 47 -1.35 -0.16 -12.78
C LEU A 47 -2.52 -0.93 -12.16
N ALA A 48 -2.48 -2.27 -12.18
CA ALA A 48 -3.48 -3.10 -11.54
C ALA A 48 -3.47 -2.92 -10.02
N THR A 49 -2.30 -2.98 -9.37
CA THR A 49 -2.13 -2.74 -7.93
C THR A 49 -2.64 -1.36 -7.53
N PHE A 50 -2.28 -0.32 -8.29
CA PHE A 50 -2.78 1.04 -8.09
C PHE A 50 -4.30 1.11 -8.17
N GLY A 51 -4.89 0.50 -9.21
CA GLY A 51 -6.34 0.46 -9.41
C GLY A 51 -7.07 -0.26 -8.28
N VAL A 52 -6.56 -1.40 -7.83
CA VAL A 52 -7.12 -2.16 -6.69
C VAL A 52 -7.03 -1.33 -5.41
N CYS A 53 -5.87 -0.76 -5.11
CA CYS A 53 -5.68 0.04 -3.89
C CYS A 53 -6.56 1.30 -3.89
N LEU A 54 -6.66 1.99 -5.03
CA LEU A 54 -7.53 3.16 -5.17
C LEU A 54 -9.01 2.76 -5.08
N GLY A 55 -9.39 1.60 -5.63
CA GLY A 55 -10.72 1.03 -5.47
C GLY A 55 -11.08 0.78 -4.01
N ILE A 56 -10.17 0.17 -3.23
CA ILE A 56 -10.34 -0.05 -1.78
C ILE A 56 -10.54 1.28 -1.05
N ALA A 57 -9.68 2.27 -1.30
CA ALA A 57 -9.80 3.59 -0.69
C ALA A 57 -11.13 4.26 -1.02
N SER A 58 -11.56 4.17 -2.28
CA SER A 58 -12.82 4.73 -2.76
C SER A 58 -14.04 4.05 -2.14
N LEU A 59 -14.03 2.72 -2.01
CA LEU A 59 -15.10 1.94 -1.38
C LEU A 59 -15.26 2.25 0.11
N LEU A 60 -14.18 2.66 0.77
CA LEU A 60 -14.18 3.06 2.18
C LEU A 60 -14.34 4.57 2.37
N ALA A 61 -14.74 5.29 1.32
CA ALA A 61 -15.00 6.74 1.34
C ALA A 61 -13.80 7.57 1.85
N VAL A 62 -12.57 7.11 1.60
CA VAL A 62 -11.37 7.90 1.84
C VAL A 62 -11.38 9.08 0.86
N PRO A 63 -11.09 10.32 1.30
CA PRO A 63 -10.97 11.47 0.40
C PRO A 63 -10.04 11.15 -0.78
N LEU A 64 -10.43 11.54 -2.00
CA LEU A 64 -9.74 11.12 -3.22
C LEU A 64 -8.24 11.44 -3.20
N SER A 65 -7.84 12.62 -2.72
CA SER A 65 -6.43 13.02 -2.59
C SER A 65 -5.64 12.07 -1.68
N ALA A 66 -6.19 11.73 -0.52
CA ALA A 66 -5.60 10.78 0.41
C ALA A 66 -5.59 9.37 -0.19
N GLY A 67 -6.69 8.92 -0.79
CA GLY A 67 -6.80 7.62 -1.44
C GLY A 67 -5.76 7.42 -2.55
N VAL A 68 -5.54 8.44 -3.38
CA VAL A 68 -4.47 8.44 -4.39
C VAL A 68 -3.09 8.35 -3.73
N ALA A 69 -2.82 9.13 -2.68
CA ALA A 69 -1.55 9.08 -1.97
C ALA A 69 -1.27 7.69 -1.36
N GLY A 70 -2.28 7.07 -0.75
CA GLY A 70 -2.21 5.70 -0.23
C GLY A 70 -1.96 4.68 -1.34
N ALA A 71 -2.72 4.75 -2.45
CA ALA A 71 -2.58 3.84 -3.57
C ALA A 71 -1.22 3.93 -4.27
N VAL A 72 -0.69 5.15 -4.46
CA VAL A 72 0.67 5.36 -4.99
C VAL A 72 1.71 4.73 -4.05
N THR A 73 1.58 4.95 -2.75
CA THR A 73 2.54 4.42 -1.76
C THR A 73 2.53 2.90 -1.73
N ALA A 74 1.34 2.27 -1.73
CA ALA A 74 1.20 0.82 -1.82
C ALA A 74 1.84 0.26 -3.09
N THR A 75 1.58 0.91 -4.23
CA THR A 75 2.10 0.48 -5.55
C THR A 75 3.62 0.57 -5.62
N LEU A 76 4.21 1.63 -5.04
CA LEU A 76 5.67 1.79 -4.98
C LEU A 76 6.30 0.75 -4.04
N ALA A 77 5.71 0.54 -2.85
CA ALA A 77 6.19 -0.45 -1.89
C ALA A 77 6.18 -1.86 -2.48
N ASP A 78 5.08 -2.24 -3.13
CA ASP A 78 4.89 -3.52 -3.81
C ASP A 78 5.75 -3.68 -5.07
N GLY A 79 5.90 -2.60 -5.83
CA GLY A 79 6.48 -2.62 -7.16
C GLY A 79 8.00 -2.51 -7.24
N THR A 80 8.62 -1.87 -6.25
CA THR A 80 10.06 -1.52 -6.28
C THR A 80 10.90 -2.26 -5.26
N THR A 81 10.26 -2.94 -4.29
CA THR A 81 10.90 -3.63 -3.17
C THR A 81 11.93 -2.74 -2.46
N PRO A 82 11.49 -1.79 -1.60
CA PRO A 82 12.34 -0.73 -1.07
C PRO A 82 13.58 -1.27 -0.36
N VAL A 83 14.76 -0.70 -0.64
CA VAL A 83 16.03 -1.09 0.00
C VAL A 83 16.59 0.07 0.81
N VAL A 84 16.77 -0.12 2.11
CA VAL A 84 17.36 0.87 3.01
C VAL A 84 18.65 0.32 3.60
N ARG A 85 19.77 0.99 3.33
CA ARG A 85 21.12 0.58 3.82
C ARG A 85 21.48 -0.87 3.46
N GLY A 86 21.06 -1.34 2.28
CA GLY A 86 21.29 -2.70 1.81
C GLY A 86 20.31 -3.75 2.35
N TYR A 87 19.35 -3.36 3.20
CA TYR A 87 18.29 -4.26 3.68
C TYR A 87 17.02 -4.06 2.88
N VAL A 88 16.44 -5.17 2.41
CA VAL A 88 15.14 -5.20 1.75
C VAL A 88 14.06 -4.97 2.81
N ILE A 89 13.21 -3.97 2.59
CA ILE A 89 12.03 -3.72 3.41
C ILE A 89 10.91 -4.61 2.90
N ASP A 90 10.39 -5.40 3.83
CA ASP A 90 9.23 -6.26 3.61
C ASP A 90 7.98 -5.42 3.31
N ASP A 91 7.28 -5.77 2.23
CA ASP A 91 6.03 -5.14 1.77
C ASP A 91 4.89 -5.25 2.80
N ASN A 92 4.88 -6.32 3.61
CA ASN A 92 3.96 -6.45 4.75
C ASN A 92 4.19 -5.38 5.82
N ALA A 93 5.33 -4.68 5.80
CA ALA A 93 5.60 -3.51 6.61
C ALA A 93 5.41 -2.20 5.85
N SER A 94 6.01 -2.07 4.65
CA SER A 94 5.98 -0.79 3.92
C SER A 94 4.61 -0.42 3.36
N ILE A 95 3.77 -1.39 2.97
CA ILE A 95 2.42 -1.10 2.46
C ILE A 95 1.50 -0.53 3.55
N PRO A 96 1.22 -1.23 4.67
CA PRO A 96 0.24 -0.74 5.63
C PRO A 96 0.72 0.53 6.35
N LEU A 97 2.00 0.59 6.74
CA LEU A 97 2.55 1.78 7.42
C LEU A 97 2.71 2.96 6.46
N GLY A 98 3.24 2.72 5.27
CA GLY A 98 3.46 3.77 4.27
C GLY A 98 2.15 4.37 3.77
N SER A 99 1.19 3.52 3.38
CA SER A 99 -0.09 3.97 2.85
C SER A 99 -0.93 4.69 3.92
N ALA A 100 -0.93 4.20 5.17
CA ALA A 100 -1.62 4.90 6.26
C ALA A 100 -0.98 6.26 6.55
N ALA A 101 0.36 6.34 6.59
CA ALA A 101 1.06 7.59 6.81
C ALA A 101 0.79 8.60 5.68
N ALA A 102 0.83 8.17 4.42
CA ALA A 102 0.55 9.02 3.26
C ALA A 102 -0.89 9.54 3.28
N MET A 103 -1.87 8.66 3.53
CA MET A 103 -3.27 9.04 3.66
C MET A 103 -3.48 10.02 4.83
N TRP A 104 -2.87 9.76 5.98
CA TRP A 104 -2.99 10.61 7.16
C TRP A 104 -2.42 12.00 6.93
N LEU A 105 -1.23 12.11 6.32
CA LEU A 105 -0.60 13.39 6.01
C LEU A 105 -1.43 14.20 5.00
N VAL A 106 -2.00 13.56 3.99
CA VAL A 106 -2.79 14.24 2.96
C VAL A 106 -4.20 14.58 3.45
N ALA A 107 -4.80 13.77 4.32
CA ALA A 107 -6.12 14.05 4.90
C ALA A 107 -6.07 15.10 6.03
N ALA A 108 -4.89 15.38 6.59
CA ALA A 108 -4.67 16.40 7.59
C ALA A 108 -4.45 17.81 7.00
N VAL A 109 -4.37 17.93 5.67
CA VAL A 109 -4.25 19.17 4.90
C VAL A 109 -5.59 19.49 4.25
#